data_AF-A0A6P0P6H6-F1
#
_entry.id   AF-A0A6P0P6H6-F1
#
_cell.length_a   1.000
_cell.length_b   1.000
_cell.length_c   1.000
_cell.angle_alpha   90.00
_cell.angle_beta   90.00
_cell.angle_gamma   90.00
#
_symmetry.space_group_name_H-M   'P 1'
#
loop_
_entity.id
_entity.type
_entity.pdbx_description
1 polymer ?
#
loop_
_entity_poly.entity_id
_entity_poly.type
_entity_poly.pdbx_seq_one_letter_code
_entity_poly.pdbx_strand_id
1 'polypeptide(L)'
;MGLSGVTVDKFWKIILAEGRRKKEEGRRDFSDIEGRRKKEEGRRYFSDIEARRKEEEGRRKEEEGKRDFSESLIEGRREYSKPSISILTPTWNSSLDWFVETVLSVLNQSIPNWEWCIVDDGSKQPEIRNVLAGLAEKEPRIKVLFSEDNGGISAATNKALNMATGEYICLLDHDDTLDPTALEDSLNKLAEGFDVVYSDEDKIDFSGLNYIVPFFKPDWSPEYFRGVMYVGHLLCVRREIALTAGGFKSEFDGVQDYEFMLRVSEQTNKIAHISRHLYHWRQVKGSISGDADAKAGIEVVQQAAVNSHLQRIGLAAKAEPGLGKHRININPLPRNNHPLISLIIAAPNLSENIDKWSQNLLSVSTYPKNEVILVGGEKTENIIQNSAVKVLNLSGQFNYSRAYNLAAKTAQGEYFIFLNTNLEVVTEDWQRHLLYYAEQSDIGAVGGLLIFPDGIVEHAGIVLGKSGKVDYVMRGFPSNHDGYAGSLVCAREVSAISRDCLMVSRQNFEMIGGFNEHFFSDYQDVDLCLKLRKNGKRIVFTPRSVLINHQSEKHRQRNYDVVDYMLLLDQRQIYMDLGDPYYNLNFDIQLSDYTVAL
;
A
#
# COMPACT_ATOMS: atom_id res chain seq x y z
N MET A 1 17.50 -18.60 30.56
CA MET A 1 17.51 -19.04 31.99
C MET A 1 16.06 -19.01 32.45
N GLY A 2 15.51 -20.12 32.95
CA GLY A 2 14.08 -20.19 33.31
C GLY A 2 13.71 -19.17 34.38
N LEU A 3 12.79 -18.27 34.06
CA LEU A 3 12.27 -17.21 34.93
C LEU A 3 11.09 -17.69 35.80
N SER A 4 11.19 -18.87 36.45
CA SER A 4 10.21 -19.22 37.47
C SER A 4 10.52 -18.47 38.78
N GLY A 5 9.59 -17.64 39.26
CA GLY A 5 9.71 -16.91 40.53
C GLY A 5 10.28 -15.49 40.45
N VAL A 6 10.01 -14.75 39.38
CA VAL A 6 10.40 -13.33 39.29
C VAL A 6 9.46 -12.48 40.16
N THR A 7 9.97 -11.94 41.27
CA THR A 7 9.29 -10.88 42.03
C THR A 7 9.25 -9.59 41.20
N VAL A 8 8.25 -8.72 41.42
CA VAL A 8 8.12 -7.42 40.74
C VAL A 8 9.44 -6.63 40.76
N ASP A 9 10.19 -6.66 41.86
CA ASP A 9 11.50 -6.02 41.94
C ASP A 9 12.59 -6.67 41.11
N LYS A 10 12.57 -8.00 40.95
CA LYS A 10 13.48 -8.72 40.06
C LYS A 10 13.13 -8.44 38.59
N PHE A 11 11.84 -8.34 38.26
CA PHE A 11 11.37 -7.92 36.93
C PHE A 11 11.86 -6.52 36.59
N TRP A 12 11.67 -5.56 37.50
CA TRP A 12 12.15 -4.19 37.29
C TRP A 12 13.68 -4.10 37.25
N LYS A 13 14.40 -4.92 38.01
CA LYS A 13 15.86 -5.03 37.88
C LYS A 13 16.27 -5.59 36.52
N ILE A 14 15.54 -6.55 35.95
CA ILE A 14 15.76 -7.08 34.60
C ILE A 14 15.50 -5.97 33.57
N ILE A 15 14.36 -5.27 33.65
CA ILE A 15 14.04 -4.14 32.77
C ILE A 15 15.14 -3.05 32.82
N LEU A 16 15.56 -2.66 34.02
CA LEU A 16 16.61 -1.65 34.21
C LEU A 16 17.99 -2.14 33.78
N ALA A 17 18.31 -3.43 33.94
CA ALA A 17 19.59 -4.00 33.53
C ALA A 17 19.66 -4.17 32.00
N GLU A 18 18.58 -4.67 31.39
CA GLU A 18 18.46 -4.89 29.96
C GLU A 18 18.40 -3.56 29.19
N GLY A 19 17.68 -2.56 29.72
CA GLY A 19 17.70 -1.20 29.19
C GLY A 19 19.08 -0.54 29.23
N ARG A 20 19.93 -0.87 30.23
CA ARG A 20 21.34 -0.44 30.26
C ARG A 20 22.18 -1.20 29.24
N ARG A 21 22.00 -2.52 29.14
CA ARG A 21 22.72 -3.39 28.19
C ARG A 21 22.50 -2.98 26.75
N LYS A 22 21.25 -2.76 26.32
CA LYS A 22 20.93 -2.29 24.96
C LYS A 22 21.45 -0.88 24.67
N LYS A 23 21.47 0.03 25.66
CA LYS A 23 22.12 1.36 25.53
C LYS A 23 23.65 1.26 25.37
N GLU A 24 24.27 0.24 25.95
CA GLU A 24 25.71 -0.02 25.82
C GLU A 24 26.07 -0.78 24.53
N GLU A 25 25.19 -1.65 24.02
CA GLU A 25 25.33 -2.34 22.73
C GLU A 25 25.13 -1.36 21.56
N GLY A 26 24.09 -0.52 21.59
CA GLY A 26 23.88 0.53 20.59
C GLY A 26 24.98 1.60 20.55
N ARG A 27 25.70 1.83 21.67
CA ARG A 27 26.91 2.68 21.68
C ARG A 27 28.14 2.00 21.08
N ARG A 28 28.22 0.67 21.12
CA ARG A 28 29.35 -0.09 20.54
C ARG A 28 29.25 -0.17 19.02
N ASP A 29 28.05 -0.38 18.46
CA ASP A 29 27.85 -0.43 17.00
C ASP A 29 28.17 0.92 16.32
N PHE A 30 27.92 2.06 16.97
CA PHE A 30 28.33 3.36 16.45
C PHE A 30 29.86 3.57 16.47
N SER A 31 30.56 3.02 17.46
CA SER A 31 32.01 3.18 17.58
C SER A 31 32.81 2.33 16.58
N ASP A 32 32.26 1.20 16.13
CA ASP A 32 32.92 0.30 15.18
C ASP A 32 32.75 0.72 13.70
N ILE A 33 31.73 1.54 13.40
CA ILE A 33 31.53 2.13 12.07
C ILE A 33 32.43 3.37 11.86
N GLU A 34 32.74 4.10 12.93
CA GLU A 34 33.57 5.32 12.86
C GLU A 34 35.08 5.02 12.85
N GLY A 35 35.48 3.83 13.34
CA GLY A 35 36.86 3.35 13.35
C GLY A 35 37.41 2.84 12.00
N ARG A 36 36.54 2.53 11.03
CA ARG A 36 36.93 2.02 9.69
C ARG A 36 36.93 3.07 8.57
N ARG A 37 36.51 4.31 8.85
CA ARG A 37 36.34 5.38 7.85
C ARG A 37 37.41 6.48 7.90
N LYS A 38 38.50 6.28 8.66
CA LYS A 38 39.64 7.22 8.74
C LYS A 38 40.96 6.54 8.36
N LYS A 39 41.06 6.11 7.10
CA LYS A 39 42.36 5.80 6.46
C LYS A 39 42.21 5.78 4.94
N GLU A 40 41.83 6.91 4.35
CA GLU A 40 42.24 7.29 3.00
C GLU A 40 41.80 8.73 2.73
N GLU A 41 42.63 9.44 1.95
CA GLU A 41 42.40 10.77 1.39
C GLU A 41 42.74 12.00 2.26
N GLY A 42 44.06 12.23 2.35
CA GLY A 42 44.60 13.58 2.45
C GLY A 42 44.92 14.15 1.05
N ARG A 43 44.27 15.27 0.69
CA ARG A 43 44.83 16.49 0.05
C ARG A 43 43.80 17.21 -0.82
N ARG A 44 43.24 18.31 -0.30
CA ARG A 44 43.18 19.62 -0.99
C ARG A 44 42.79 20.68 0.04
N TYR A 45 43.69 21.63 0.26
CA TYR A 45 43.61 22.67 1.28
C TYR A 45 43.49 24.02 0.56
N PHE A 46 42.72 24.95 1.14
CA PHE A 46 42.41 26.33 0.71
C PHE A 46 41.05 26.67 0.07
N SER A 47 39.99 25.90 0.36
CA SER A 47 38.60 26.42 0.39
C SER A 47 37.83 26.03 1.67
N ASP A 48 38.46 25.29 2.58
CA ASP A 48 37.82 24.64 3.73
C ASP A 48 37.84 25.46 5.04
N ILE A 49 38.55 26.58 5.09
CA ILE A 49 38.75 27.29 6.37
C ILE A 49 37.54 28.15 6.75
N GLU A 50 36.77 28.67 5.80
CA GLU A 50 35.53 29.41 6.08
C GLU A 50 34.31 28.50 6.24
N ALA A 51 34.26 27.37 5.53
CA ALA A 51 33.21 26.36 5.67
C ALA A 51 33.27 25.69 7.04
N ARG A 52 34.45 25.26 7.49
CA ARG A 52 34.64 24.65 8.83
C ARG A 52 34.37 25.60 9.98
N ARG A 53 34.61 26.90 9.80
CA ARG A 53 34.31 27.92 10.83
C ARG A 53 32.80 28.08 11.05
N LYS A 54 32.01 28.05 9.98
CA LYS A 54 30.54 28.05 10.05
C LYS A 54 29.98 26.73 10.58
N GLU A 55 30.62 25.60 10.27
CA GLU A 55 30.25 24.28 10.79
C GLU A 55 30.56 24.11 12.29
N GLU A 56 31.69 24.65 12.77
CA GLU A 56 32.04 24.68 14.21
C GLU A 56 31.19 25.67 15.01
N GLU A 57 30.81 26.82 14.45
CA GLU A 57 29.84 27.73 15.07
C GLU A 57 28.43 27.13 15.11
N GLY A 58 28.05 26.39 14.06
CA GLY A 58 26.80 25.62 14.03
C GLY A 58 26.77 24.53 15.11
N ARG A 59 27.84 23.73 15.20
CA ARG A 59 27.97 22.68 16.24
C ARG A 59 28.04 23.24 17.65
N ARG A 60 28.72 24.37 17.88
CA ARG A 60 28.74 25.01 19.21
C ARG A 60 27.36 25.52 19.63
N LYS A 61 26.58 26.11 18.72
CA LYS A 61 25.20 26.53 19.01
C LYS A 61 24.26 25.34 19.21
N GLU A 62 24.50 24.23 18.53
CA GLU A 62 23.74 22.99 18.69
C GLU A 62 24.11 22.25 19.99
N GLU A 63 25.37 22.29 20.42
CA GLU A 63 25.83 21.76 21.71
C GLU A 63 25.44 22.64 22.90
N GLU A 64 25.45 23.97 22.74
CA GLU A 64 24.91 24.91 23.75
C GLU A 64 23.39 24.76 23.86
N GLY A 65 22.67 24.61 22.74
CA GLY A 65 21.23 24.27 22.74
C GLY A 65 20.93 22.90 23.36
N LYS A 66 21.79 21.89 23.17
CA LYS A 66 21.67 20.57 23.81
C LYS A 66 22.05 20.59 25.29
N ARG A 67 22.97 21.45 25.73
CA ARG A 67 23.31 21.65 27.15
C ARG A 67 22.21 22.39 27.91
N ASP A 68 21.64 23.45 27.33
CA ASP A 68 20.47 24.15 27.90
C ASP A 68 19.25 23.21 27.97
N PHE A 69 19.08 22.32 26.99
CA PHE A 69 18.04 21.28 27.03
C PHE A 69 18.31 20.22 28.12
N SER A 70 19.58 19.89 28.38
CA SER A 70 19.98 18.89 29.39
C SER A 70 19.89 19.40 30.83
N GLU A 71 20.09 20.69 31.08
CA GLU A 71 19.95 21.28 32.42
C GLU A 71 18.49 21.53 32.81
N SER A 72 17.59 21.73 31.84
CA SER A 72 16.14 21.81 32.09
C SER A 72 15.49 20.48 32.53
N LEU A 73 16.21 19.36 32.43
CA LEU A 73 15.71 18.01 32.71
C LEU A 73 15.80 17.57 34.18
N ILE A 74 16.41 18.37 35.07
CA ILE A 74 16.64 17.95 36.47
C ILE A 74 15.68 18.60 37.49
N GLU A 75 15.01 19.70 37.17
CA GLU A 75 14.05 20.33 38.11
C GLU A 75 12.75 20.75 37.43
N GLY A 76 11.84 19.79 37.28
CA GLY A 76 10.47 20.06 36.89
C GLY A 76 9.62 18.82 37.07
N ARG A 77 8.77 18.80 38.11
CA ARG A 77 7.64 17.86 38.17
C ARG A 77 6.80 18.10 36.92
N ARG A 78 6.95 17.25 35.91
CA ARG A 78 6.19 17.31 34.65
C ARG A 78 4.74 17.03 34.98
N GLU A 79 3.88 18.05 34.89
CA GLU A 79 2.44 17.84 34.83
C GLU A 79 2.15 17.02 33.57
N TYR A 80 1.62 15.81 33.75
CA TYR A 80 1.22 14.97 32.64
C TYR A 80 0.01 15.62 31.96
N SER A 81 0.26 16.40 30.91
CA SER A 81 -0.77 16.77 29.95
C SER A 81 -1.43 15.50 29.41
N LYS A 82 -2.70 15.59 29.01
CA LYS A 82 -3.45 14.50 28.36
C LYS A 82 -2.54 13.78 27.33
N PRO A 83 -2.43 12.44 27.35
CA PRO A 83 -1.54 11.72 26.45
C PRO A 83 -1.97 11.95 24.99
N SER A 84 -1.01 11.97 24.06
CA SER A 84 -1.34 12.12 22.63
C SER A 84 -1.79 10.78 22.04
N ILE A 85 -1.10 9.70 22.40
CA ILE A 85 -1.38 8.34 21.92
C ILE A 85 -1.67 7.40 23.11
N SER A 86 -2.74 6.62 23.01
CA SER A 86 -3.02 5.48 23.87
C SER A 86 -2.69 4.19 23.15
N ILE A 87 -1.70 3.46 23.64
CA ILE A 87 -1.33 2.13 23.13
C ILE A 87 -2.34 1.13 23.69
N LEU A 88 -2.92 0.28 22.84
CA LEU A 88 -3.89 -0.74 23.22
C LEU A 88 -3.25 -2.12 23.09
N THR A 89 -3.20 -2.88 24.18
CA THR A 89 -2.61 -4.22 24.18
C THR A 89 -3.50 -5.22 24.91
N PRO A 90 -4.23 -6.09 24.19
CA PRO A 90 -4.80 -7.29 24.79
C PRO A 90 -3.68 -8.30 25.10
N THR A 91 -3.77 -8.99 26.24
CA THR A 91 -2.81 -10.04 26.62
C THR A 91 -3.54 -11.25 27.19
N TRP A 92 -3.08 -12.45 26.83
CA TRP A 92 -3.61 -13.71 27.38
C TRP A 92 -2.53 -14.79 27.38
N ASN A 93 -2.18 -15.28 28.57
CA ASN A 93 -1.16 -16.31 28.79
C ASN A 93 0.19 -16.02 28.10
N SER A 94 0.56 -14.73 28.01
CA SER A 94 1.74 -14.26 27.30
C SER A 94 3.05 -14.79 27.89
N SER A 95 4.02 -15.05 27.01
CA SER A 95 5.39 -15.34 27.41
C SER A 95 5.99 -14.15 28.16
N LEU A 96 6.56 -14.40 29.33
CA LEU A 96 7.17 -13.34 30.13
C LEU A 96 8.35 -12.68 29.41
N ASP A 97 9.17 -13.48 28.72
CA ASP A 97 10.36 -12.97 28.02
C ASP A 97 9.96 -12.02 26.88
N TRP A 98 8.95 -12.39 26.09
CA TRP A 98 8.49 -11.53 24.98
C TRP A 98 7.77 -10.30 25.50
N PHE A 99 6.94 -10.44 26.53
CA PHE A 99 6.27 -9.30 27.14
C PHE A 99 7.27 -8.30 27.75
N VAL A 100 8.38 -8.76 28.33
CA VAL A 100 9.50 -7.89 28.77
C VAL A 100 10.06 -7.07 27.60
N GLU A 101 10.27 -7.69 26.45
CA GLU A 101 10.78 -6.98 25.26
C GLU A 101 9.78 -5.94 24.76
N THR A 102 8.49 -6.27 24.71
CA THR A 102 7.41 -5.33 24.40
C THR A 102 7.43 -4.15 25.36
N VAL A 103 7.48 -4.41 26.68
CA VAL A 103 7.57 -3.37 27.71
C VAL A 103 8.78 -2.46 27.49
N LEU A 104 9.95 -3.03 27.22
CA LEU A 104 11.16 -2.26 26.94
C LEU A 104 11.00 -1.39 25.69
N SER A 105 10.35 -1.89 24.64
CA SER A 105 10.12 -1.13 23.41
C SER A 105 9.20 0.08 23.62
N VAL A 106 8.17 -0.06 24.47
CA VAL A 106 7.27 1.04 24.84
C VAL A 106 7.96 2.05 25.75
N LEU A 107 8.70 1.59 26.76
CA LEU A 107 9.41 2.48 27.69
C LEU A 107 10.54 3.28 27.00
N ASN A 108 11.10 2.76 25.91
CA ASN A 108 12.18 3.40 25.15
C ASN A 108 11.70 4.31 24.01
N GLN A 109 10.39 4.55 23.87
CA GLN A 109 9.88 5.50 22.88
C GLN A 109 10.47 6.91 23.10
N SER A 110 10.82 7.59 22.00
CA SER A 110 11.51 8.88 22.00
C SER A 110 10.71 10.02 22.63
N ILE A 111 9.38 9.89 22.66
CA ILE A 111 8.45 10.87 23.25
C ILE A 111 7.84 10.35 24.56
N PRO A 112 7.60 11.22 25.56
CA PRO A 112 7.07 10.81 26.86
C PRO A 112 5.54 10.81 26.96
N ASN A 113 4.84 11.48 26.03
CA ASN A 113 3.41 11.79 26.02
C ASN A 113 2.53 10.66 25.44
N TRP A 114 2.71 9.46 25.99
CA TRP A 114 1.87 8.30 25.69
C TRP A 114 1.28 7.73 26.98
N GLU A 115 0.21 6.95 26.83
CA GLU A 115 -0.25 6.01 27.85
C GLU A 115 -0.39 4.61 27.25
N TRP A 116 -0.35 3.59 28.08
CA TRP A 116 -0.47 2.21 27.65
C TRP A 116 -1.60 1.51 28.40
N CYS A 117 -2.66 1.16 27.67
CA CYS A 117 -3.84 0.48 28.17
C CYS A 117 -3.73 -1.03 27.87
N ILE A 118 -3.45 -1.80 28.91
CA ILE A 118 -3.26 -3.24 28.84
C ILE A 118 -4.48 -3.94 29.43
N VAL A 119 -5.01 -4.94 28.73
CA VAL A 119 -6.11 -5.78 29.21
C VAL A 119 -5.65 -7.22 29.27
N ASP A 120 -5.51 -7.76 30.48
CA ASP A 120 -5.37 -9.19 30.70
C ASP A 120 -6.73 -9.87 30.50
N ASP A 121 -6.86 -10.64 29.42
CA ASP A 121 -8.10 -11.34 29.05
C ASP A 121 -8.20 -12.71 29.77
N GLY A 122 -7.97 -12.69 31.08
CA GLY A 122 -8.12 -13.86 31.94
C GLY A 122 -6.95 -14.84 31.90
N SER A 123 -5.70 -14.36 31.84
CA SER A 123 -4.51 -15.22 31.99
C SER A 123 -4.58 -16.04 33.27
N LYS A 124 -4.15 -17.31 33.18
CA LYS A 124 -4.20 -18.24 34.33
C LYS A 124 -2.86 -18.33 35.07
N GLN A 125 -1.79 -17.83 34.47
CA GLN A 125 -0.45 -17.80 35.06
C GLN A 125 -0.31 -16.64 36.05
N PRO A 126 -0.05 -16.88 37.35
CA PRO A 126 0.12 -15.81 38.34
C PRO A 126 1.29 -14.88 38.03
N GLU A 127 2.33 -15.38 37.36
CA GLU A 127 3.55 -14.64 37.05
C GLU A 127 3.28 -13.41 36.18
N ILE A 128 2.56 -13.57 35.06
CA ILE A 128 2.23 -12.46 34.17
C ILE A 128 1.31 -11.46 34.85
N ARG A 129 0.36 -11.93 35.67
CA ARG A 129 -0.55 -11.05 36.42
C ARG A 129 0.18 -10.20 37.45
N ASN A 130 1.14 -10.79 38.18
CA ASN A 130 1.98 -10.07 39.13
C ASN A 130 2.86 -9.03 38.43
N VAL A 131 3.40 -9.36 37.25
CA VAL A 131 4.20 -8.45 36.43
C VAL A 131 3.37 -7.27 35.96
N LEU A 132 2.17 -7.51 35.45
CA LEU A 132 1.24 -6.46 35.03
C LEU A 132 0.85 -5.53 36.18
N ALA A 133 0.52 -6.09 37.35
CA ALA A 133 0.20 -5.29 38.54
C ALA A 133 1.39 -4.42 38.97
N GLY A 134 2.60 -5.00 38.97
CA GLY A 134 3.83 -4.29 39.31
C GLY A 134 4.26 -3.25 38.26
N LEU A 135 3.84 -3.39 37.00
CA LEU A 135 4.04 -2.38 35.96
C LEU A 135 3.17 -1.16 36.22
N ALA A 136 1.87 -1.37 36.43
CA ALA A 136 0.92 -0.29 36.72
C ALA A 136 1.26 0.48 38.00
N GLU A 137 1.84 -0.19 39.00
CA GLU A 137 2.27 0.46 40.25
C GLU A 137 3.47 1.39 40.04
N LYS A 138 4.43 1.02 39.19
CA LYS A 138 5.71 1.75 39.06
C LYS A 138 5.76 2.73 37.90
N GLU A 139 4.93 2.56 36.87
CA GLU A 139 4.86 3.47 35.73
C GLU A 139 3.42 4.01 35.59
N PRO A 140 3.14 5.26 36.00
CA PRO A 140 1.79 5.81 36.01
C PRO A 140 1.16 5.98 34.63
N ARG A 141 1.95 5.94 33.55
CA ARG A 141 1.44 5.93 32.17
C ARG A 141 0.86 4.57 31.75
N ILE A 142 1.10 3.50 32.52
CA ILE A 142 0.60 2.15 32.23
C ILE A 142 -0.66 1.90 33.07
N LYS A 143 -1.76 1.56 32.39
CA LYS A 143 -3.04 1.18 32.96
C LYS A 143 -3.29 -0.28 32.66
N VAL A 144 -3.66 -1.06 33.68
CA VAL A 144 -3.95 -2.49 33.53
C VAL A 144 -5.37 -2.79 34.00
N LEU A 145 -6.11 -3.55 33.20
CA LEU A 145 -7.39 -4.15 33.58
C LEU A 145 -7.29 -5.67 33.52
N PHE A 146 -7.77 -6.34 34.56
CA PHE A 146 -7.81 -7.80 34.63
C PHE A 146 -9.24 -8.30 34.41
N SER A 147 -9.44 -9.10 33.37
CA SER A 147 -10.69 -9.83 33.15
C SER A 147 -10.70 -11.13 33.95
N GLU A 148 -11.89 -11.56 34.38
CA GLU A 148 -12.08 -12.84 35.07
C GLU A 148 -11.98 -14.02 34.07
N ASP A 149 -12.65 -13.86 32.93
CA ASP A 149 -12.71 -14.83 31.84
C ASP A 149 -12.14 -14.27 30.54
N ASN A 150 -11.74 -15.18 29.65
CA ASN A 150 -11.28 -14.86 28.30
C ASN A 150 -12.49 -14.54 27.42
N GLY A 151 -12.62 -13.28 27.01
CA GLY A 151 -13.69 -12.78 26.15
C GLY A 151 -13.31 -12.70 24.67
N GLY A 152 -12.07 -12.99 24.32
CA GLY A 152 -11.54 -12.88 22.96
C GLY A 152 -10.82 -11.57 22.70
N ILE A 153 -9.99 -11.56 21.66
CA ILE A 153 -9.06 -10.46 21.35
C ILE A 153 -9.81 -9.14 21.08
N SER A 154 -10.94 -9.18 20.36
CA SER A 154 -11.74 -7.98 20.14
C SER A 154 -12.34 -7.42 21.42
N ALA A 155 -12.85 -8.28 22.31
CA ALA A 155 -13.44 -7.85 23.57
C ALA A 155 -12.40 -7.22 24.50
N ALA A 156 -11.20 -7.81 24.58
CA ALA A 156 -10.08 -7.28 25.33
C ALA A 156 -9.59 -5.95 24.75
N THR A 157 -9.45 -5.84 23.42
CA THR A 157 -9.04 -4.61 22.75
C THR A 157 -10.06 -3.48 22.94
N ASN A 158 -11.36 -3.78 22.93
CA ASN A 158 -12.40 -2.81 23.23
C ASN A 158 -12.37 -2.30 24.68
N LYS A 159 -12.09 -3.19 25.65
CA LYS A 159 -11.86 -2.76 27.04
C LYS A 159 -10.68 -1.79 27.11
N ALA A 160 -9.59 -2.05 26.38
CA ALA A 160 -8.44 -1.15 26.29
C ALA A 160 -8.81 0.18 25.63
N LEU A 161 -9.57 0.16 24.53
CA LEU A 161 -10.09 1.36 23.85
C LEU A 161 -10.95 2.23 24.78
N ASN A 162 -11.73 1.60 25.66
CA ASN A 162 -12.54 2.34 26.64
C ASN A 162 -11.69 2.95 27.77
N MET A 163 -10.54 2.35 28.11
CA MET A 163 -9.58 2.91 29.06
C MET A 163 -8.76 4.08 28.46
N ALA A 164 -8.62 4.10 27.13
CA ALA A 164 -7.84 5.09 26.41
C ALA A 164 -8.44 6.50 26.53
N THR A 165 -7.55 7.46 26.74
CA THR A 165 -7.80 8.88 26.92
C THR A 165 -7.03 9.76 25.93
N GLY A 166 -6.09 9.18 25.19
CA GLY A 166 -5.34 9.83 24.13
C GLY A 166 -6.21 10.27 22.96
N GLU A 167 -5.73 11.24 22.20
CA GLU A 167 -6.41 11.68 20.98
C GLU A 167 -6.40 10.58 19.91
N TYR A 168 -5.33 9.79 19.88
CA TYR A 168 -5.13 8.68 18.97
C TYR A 168 -4.94 7.38 19.75
N ILE A 169 -5.30 6.27 19.13
CA ILE A 169 -4.99 4.93 19.59
C ILE A 169 -3.88 4.32 18.71
N CYS A 170 -3.11 3.41 19.29
CA CYS A 170 -2.06 2.67 18.62
C CYS A 170 -2.18 1.19 19.01
N LEU A 171 -2.20 0.28 18.04
CA LEU A 171 -2.33 -1.16 18.32
C LEU A 171 -0.94 -1.78 18.51
N LEU A 172 -0.77 -2.56 19.59
CA LEU A 172 0.46 -3.29 19.88
C LEU A 172 0.13 -4.65 20.48
N ASP A 173 0.58 -5.71 19.81
CA ASP A 173 0.47 -7.06 20.35
C ASP A 173 1.50 -7.28 21.47
N HIS A 174 1.13 -8.13 22.43
CA HIS A 174 1.83 -8.28 23.69
C HIS A 174 3.20 -9.00 23.59
N ASP A 175 3.55 -9.48 22.41
CA ASP A 175 4.78 -10.20 22.10
C ASP A 175 5.62 -9.52 20.99
N ASP A 176 5.18 -8.38 20.50
CA ASP A 176 5.83 -7.60 19.46
C ASP A 176 6.60 -6.42 20.02
N THR A 177 7.38 -5.75 19.18
CA THR A 177 8.17 -4.59 19.60
C THR A 177 8.05 -3.43 18.63
N LEU A 178 8.15 -2.22 19.17
CA LEU A 178 8.15 -0.98 18.40
C LEU A 178 9.58 -0.45 18.19
N ASP A 179 9.81 0.16 17.03
CA ASP A 179 10.99 1.01 16.82
C ASP A 179 10.99 2.17 17.84
N PRO A 180 12.15 2.64 18.36
CA PRO A 180 12.19 3.73 19.34
C PRO A 180 11.53 5.04 18.89
N THR A 181 11.39 5.28 17.59
CA THR A 181 10.76 6.47 17.01
C THR A 181 9.31 6.23 16.56
N ALA A 182 8.76 5.02 16.74
CA ALA A 182 7.47 4.63 16.19
C ALA A 182 6.31 5.57 16.56
N LEU A 183 6.20 5.96 17.84
CA LEU A 183 5.15 6.86 18.29
C LEU A 183 5.37 8.31 17.86
N GLU A 184 6.62 8.75 17.77
CA GLU A 184 6.98 10.11 17.31
C GLU A 184 6.68 10.28 15.83
N ASP A 185 7.14 9.36 15.00
CA ASP A 185 6.88 9.33 13.57
C ASP A 185 5.38 9.27 13.27
N SER A 186 4.66 8.42 13.99
CA SER A 186 3.20 8.32 13.87
C SER A 186 2.52 9.63 14.26
N LEU A 187 2.91 10.24 15.38
CA LEU A 187 2.32 11.50 15.85
C LEU A 187 2.62 12.66 14.90
N ASN A 188 3.84 12.73 14.35
CA ASN A 188 4.21 13.75 13.37
C ASN A 188 3.31 13.66 12.14
N LYS A 189 3.06 12.45 11.63
CA LYS A 189 2.18 12.26 10.49
C LYS A 189 0.72 12.57 10.84
N LEU A 190 0.24 12.16 12.00
CA LEU A 190 -1.12 12.51 12.47
C LEU A 190 -1.31 14.04 12.64
N ALA A 191 -0.25 14.76 13.05
CA ALA A 191 -0.26 16.22 13.21
C ALA A 191 -0.34 16.98 11.87
N GLU A 192 0.01 16.34 10.74
CA GLU A 192 -0.24 16.88 9.39
C GLU A 192 -1.75 16.90 9.02
N GLY A 193 -2.62 16.38 9.90
CA GLY A 193 -4.07 16.37 9.72
C GLY A 193 -4.63 15.03 9.25
N PHE A 194 -3.80 13.97 9.25
CA PHE A 194 -4.25 12.61 9.00
C PHE A 194 -5.02 12.05 10.20
N ASP A 195 -5.93 11.13 9.91
CA ASP A 195 -6.77 10.46 10.89
C ASP A 195 -6.31 9.04 11.20
N VAL A 196 -5.62 8.43 10.24
CA VAL A 196 -5.04 7.09 10.35
C VAL A 196 -3.62 7.13 9.83
N VAL A 197 -2.72 6.46 10.53
CA VAL A 197 -1.34 6.26 10.10
C VAL A 197 -0.98 4.79 10.24
N TYR A 198 -0.36 4.25 9.20
CA TYR A 198 0.27 2.93 9.26
C TYR A 198 1.70 2.98 8.76
N SER A 199 2.51 1.99 9.15
CA SER A 199 3.92 1.90 8.76
C SER A 199 4.23 0.63 7.99
N ASP A 200 5.39 0.61 7.34
CA ASP A 200 6.05 -0.65 7.01
C ASP A 200 6.31 -1.45 8.29
N GLU A 201 6.45 -2.77 8.15
CA GLU A 201 6.74 -3.70 9.24
C GLU A 201 7.79 -4.70 8.81
N ASP A 202 8.48 -5.29 9.78
CA ASP A 202 9.25 -6.49 9.53
C ASP A 202 8.82 -7.61 10.48
N LYS A 203 9.27 -8.81 10.18
CA LYS A 203 9.20 -9.94 11.11
C LYS A 203 10.52 -10.11 11.83
N ILE A 204 10.44 -10.42 13.12
CA ILE A 204 11.57 -10.86 13.94
C ILE A 204 11.42 -12.34 14.29
N ASP A 205 12.55 -13.03 14.41
CA ASP A 205 12.55 -14.43 14.83
C ASP A 205 12.15 -14.62 16.30
N PHE A 206 12.09 -15.88 16.75
CA PHE A 206 11.76 -16.24 18.14
C PHE A 206 12.67 -15.59 19.19
N SER A 207 13.91 -15.26 18.82
CA SER A 207 14.88 -14.61 19.71
C SER A 207 14.70 -13.10 19.78
N GLY A 208 14.01 -12.50 18.81
CA GLY A 208 13.88 -11.06 18.66
C GLY A 208 15.16 -10.35 18.21
N LEU A 209 16.19 -11.11 17.79
CA LEU A 209 17.50 -10.57 17.43
C LEU A 209 17.70 -10.43 15.92
N ASN A 210 16.92 -11.14 15.12
CA ASN A 210 17.09 -11.16 13.66
C ASN A 210 15.80 -10.69 12.97
N TYR A 211 15.95 -9.70 12.09
CA TYR A 211 14.95 -9.30 11.11
C TYR A 211 14.97 -10.29 9.95
N ILE A 212 13.82 -10.88 9.63
CA ILE A 212 13.73 -12.03 8.72
C ILE A 212 12.86 -11.77 7.49
N VAL A 213 11.83 -10.93 7.60
CA VAL A 213 10.90 -10.66 6.49
C VAL A 213 10.48 -9.20 6.54
N PRO A 214 11.16 -8.28 5.82
CA PRO A 214 10.70 -6.91 5.67
C PRO A 214 9.45 -6.87 4.78
N PHE A 215 8.51 -5.98 5.11
CA PHE A 215 7.31 -5.73 4.33
C PHE A 215 7.15 -4.23 4.05
N PHE A 216 7.45 -3.87 2.80
CA PHE A 216 7.38 -2.53 2.26
C PHE A 216 6.02 -2.30 1.59
N LYS A 217 5.13 -1.61 2.28
CA LYS A 217 3.74 -1.40 1.89
C LYS A 217 3.62 -0.22 0.91
N PRO A 218 2.59 -0.22 0.04
CA PRO A 218 2.23 0.97 -0.71
C PRO A 218 1.53 1.99 0.20
N ASP A 219 1.35 3.21 -0.30
CA ASP A 219 0.39 4.17 0.26
C ASP A 219 -1.06 3.65 0.15
N TRP A 220 -2.00 4.37 0.76
CA TRP A 220 -3.38 3.91 0.92
C TRP A 220 -4.04 3.59 -0.43
N SER A 221 -4.45 2.33 -0.58
CA SER A 221 -4.94 1.70 -1.79
C SER A 221 -6.19 0.88 -1.43
N PRO A 222 -7.38 1.52 -1.37
CA PRO A 222 -8.59 0.86 -0.88
C PRO A 222 -9.03 -0.34 -1.74
N GLU A 223 -8.76 -0.36 -3.04
CA GLU A 223 -9.04 -1.56 -3.83
C GLU A 223 -8.11 -2.72 -3.47
N TYR A 224 -6.83 -2.43 -3.24
CA TYR A 224 -5.86 -3.44 -2.78
C TYR A 224 -6.23 -3.95 -1.40
N PHE A 225 -6.61 -3.03 -0.53
CA PHE A 225 -7.01 -3.32 0.83
C PHE A 225 -8.20 -4.28 0.88
N ARG A 226 -9.21 -4.13 0.01
CA ARG A 226 -10.34 -5.09 -0.09
C ARG A 226 -9.91 -6.50 -0.52
N GLY A 227 -8.80 -6.61 -1.23
CA GLY A 227 -8.23 -7.89 -1.66
C GLY A 227 -7.32 -8.54 -0.61
N VAL A 228 -6.64 -7.74 0.22
CA VAL A 228 -5.65 -8.22 1.20
C VAL A 228 -5.42 -7.20 2.33
N MET A 229 -5.31 -7.69 3.56
CA MET A 229 -4.93 -6.88 4.74
C MET A 229 -3.44 -6.54 4.69
N TYR A 230 -3.05 -5.54 3.88
CA TYR A 230 -1.65 -5.12 3.77
C TYR A 230 -1.25 -4.04 4.80
N VAL A 231 -2.23 -3.31 5.36
CA VAL A 231 -1.97 -2.24 6.35
C VAL A 231 -1.27 -2.79 7.59
N GLY A 232 -1.71 -3.95 8.09
CA GLY A 232 -1.09 -4.67 9.21
C GLY A 232 -0.74 -3.76 10.39
N HIS A 233 0.51 -3.88 10.84
CA HIS A 233 1.09 -3.14 11.95
C HIS A 233 2.21 -2.21 11.45
N LEU A 234 2.59 -1.13 12.12
CA LEU A 234 1.89 -0.45 13.20
C LEU A 234 0.64 0.24 12.64
N LEU A 235 -0.47 0.23 13.39
CA LEU A 235 -1.69 0.96 13.04
C LEU A 235 -2.06 1.95 14.14
N CYS A 236 -2.07 3.24 13.80
CA CYS A 236 -2.55 4.33 14.64
C CYS A 236 -3.83 4.94 14.06
N VAL A 237 -4.84 5.17 14.89
CA VAL A 237 -6.15 5.69 14.46
C VAL A 237 -6.62 6.79 15.42
N ARG A 238 -7.21 7.86 14.90
CA ARG A 238 -7.90 8.86 15.72
C ARG A 238 -8.96 8.17 16.56
N ARG A 239 -8.88 8.33 17.88
CA ARG A 239 -9.72 7.60 18.85
C ARG A 239 -11.21 7.80 18.58
N GLU A 240 -11.62 9.02 18.22
CA GLU A 240 -13.01 9.33 17.88
C GLU A 240 -13.51 8.53 16.67
N ILE A 241 -12.68 8.33 15.65
CA ILE A 241 -13.03 7.50 14.49
C ILE A 241 -13.10 6.03 14.90
N ALA A 242 -12.16 5.54 15.73
CA ALA A 242 -12.21 4.17 16.24
C ALA A 242 -13.51 3.88 17.02
N LEU A 243 -13.96 4.84 17.85
CA LEU A 243 -15.22 4.76 18.59
C LEU A 243 -16.43 4.84 17.66
N THR A 244 -16.43 5.77 16.70
CA THR A 244 -17.52 5.95 15.72
C THR A 244 -17.69 4.73 14.82
N ALA A 245 -16.58 4.09 14.44
CA ALA A 245 -16.59 2.83 13.71
C ALA A 245 -17.22 1.69 14.54
N GLY A 246 -17.27 1.81 15.88
CA GLY A 246 -17.84 0.81 16.78
C GLY A 246 -16.82 -0.16 17.41
N GLY A 247 -15.53 0.20 17.44
CA GLY A 247 -14.48 -0.65 18.01
C GLY A 247 -14.26 -1.95 17.24
N PHE A 248 -13.78 -3.00 17.90
CA PHE A 248 -13.50 -4.32 17.33
C PHE A 248 -14.69 -5.26 17.54
N LYS A 249 -14.98 -6.12 16.57
CA LYS A 249 -16.16 -7.00 16.61
C LYS A 249 -15.73 -8.45 16.80
N SER A 250 -16.17 -9.05 17.90
CA SER A 250 -15.77 -10.41 18.30
C SER A 250 -16.16 -11.50 17.29
N GLU A 251 -17.19 -11.28 16.47
CA GLU A 251 -17.53 -12.20 15.38
C GLU A 251 -16.46 -12.26 14.27
N PHE A 252 -15.51 -11.32 14.27
CA PHE A 252 -14.37 -11.27 13.35
C PHE A 252 -13.02 -11.59 14.04
N ASP A 253 -13.01 -12.16 15.25
CA ASP A 253 -11.77 -12.59 15.91
C ASP A 253 -10.94 -13.51 14.98
N GLY A 254 -9.67 -13.14 14.79
CA GLY A 254 -8.75 -13.72 13.79
C GLY A 254 -8.46 -12.82 12.59
N VAL A 255 -9.37 -11.91 12.25
CA VAL A 255 -9.22 -10.87 11.20
C VAL A 255 -9.81 -9.53 11.66
N GLN A 256 -9.89 -9.34 12.98
CA GLN A 256 -10.59 -8.23 13.62
C GLN A 256 -9.97 -6.87 13.26
N ASP A 257 -8.66 -6.84 13.04
CA ASP A 257 -7.89 -5.69 12.56
C ASP A 257 -8.28 -5.30 11.13
N TYR A 258 -8.43 -6.29 10.24
CA TYR A 258 -8.85 -6.08 8.87
C TYR A 258 -10.30 -5.57 8.81
N GLU A 259 -11.22 -6.21 9.54
CA GLU A 259 -12.62 -5.76 9.57
C GLU A 259 -12.78 -4.37 10.22
N PHE A 260 -12.02 -4.10 11.30
CA PHE A 260 -11.98 -2.79 11.92
C PHE A 260 -11.47 -1.72 10.96
N MET A 261 -10.35 -1.96 10.29
CA MET A 261 -9.76 -0.99 9.38
C MET A 261 -10.62 -0.76 8.13
N LEU A 262 -11.36 -1.77 7.65
CA LEU A 262 -12.39 -1.58 6.61
C LEU A 262 -13.43 -0.55 7.08
N ARG A 263 -13.99 -0.69 8.29
CA ARG A 263 -14.94 0.28 8.85
C ARG A 263 -14.34 1.65 9.11
N VAL A 264 -13.10 1.72 9.58
CA VAL A 264 -12.39 3.00 9.78
C VAL A 264 -12.23 3.74 8.45
N SER A 265 -11.88 3.04 7.37
CA SER A 265 -11.75 3.62 6.03
C SER A 265 -13.07 4.14 5.44
N GLU A 266 -14.22 3.68 5.96
CA GLU A 266 -15.54 4.21 5.60
C GLU A 266 -15.80 5.59 6.24
N GLN A 267 -15.07 5.95 7.30
CA GLN A 267 -15.26 7.20 8.05
C GLN A 267 -14.30 8.33 7.62
N THR A 268 -13.17 8.00 6.99
CA THR A 268 -12.16 8.97 6.59
C THR A 268 -11.36 8.50 5.37
N ASN A 269 -10.95 9.46 4.55
CA ASN A 269 -9.97 9.25 3.47
C ASN A 269 -8.59 9.82 3.82
N LYS A 270 -8.39 10.34 5.04
CA LYS A 270 -7.12 10.90 5.51
C LYS A 270 -6.28 9.81 6.16
N ILE A 271 -5.80 8.90 5.32
CA ILE A 271 -5.00 7.74 5.73
C ILE A 271 -3.60 7.93 5.17
N ALA A 272 -2.59 7.91 6.03
CA ALA A 272 -1.19 8.06 5.66
C ALA A 272 -0.37 6.81 5.93
N HIS A 273 0.65 6.64 5.11
CA HIS A 273 1.65 5.61 5.22
C HIS A 273 3.01 6.21 5.62
N ILE A 274 3.78 5.50 6.43
CA ILE A 274 5.18 5.80 6.75
C ILE A 274 6.04 4.66 6.22
N SER A 275 6.86 4.94 5.20
CA SER A 275 7.74 3.96 4.55
C SER A 275 9.01 3.64 5.37
N ARG A 276 8.82 3.30 6.64
CA ARG A 276 9.85 2.86 7.60
C ARG A 276 9.29 1.70 8.41
N HIS A 277 10.12 0.70 8.67
CA HIS A 277 9.78 -0.39 9.58
C HIS A 277 9.70 0.15 11.02
N LEU A 278 8.49 0.47 11.49
CA LEU A 278 8.26 0.98 12.86
C LEU A 278 7.70 -0.10 13.80
N TYR A 279 7.39 -1.27 13.25
CA TYR A 279 6.84 -2.41 13.95
C TYR A 279 7.61 -3.68 13.62
N HIS A 280 7.87 -4.47 14.66
CA HIS A 280 8.63 -5.71 14.56
C HIS A 280 7.76 -6.86 15.06
N TRP A 281 7.20 -7.60 14.10
CA TRP A 281 6.23 -8.67 14.34
C TRP A 281 6.93 -10.00 14.64
N ARG A 282 6.73 -10.53 15.83
CA ARG A 282 7.36 -11.77 16.24
C ARG A 282 6.73 -12.97 15.55
N GLN A 283 7.58 -13.76 14.90
CA GLN A 283 7.16 -15.03 14.33
C GLN A 283 6.96 -16.08 15.44
N VAL A 284 5.71 -16.43 15.74
CA VAL A 284 5.37 -17.48 16.73
C VAL A 284 4.83 -18.72 16.02
N LYS A 285 5.39 -19.90 16.32
CA LYS A 285 4.95 -21.19 15.76
C LYS A 285 3.49 -21.43 16.15
N GLY A 286 2.63 -21.72 15.16
CA GLY A 286 1.19 -21.93 15.37
C GLY A 286 0.35 -20.65 15.49
N SER A 287 0.91 -19.50 15.14
CA SER A 287 0.18 -18.23 14.94
C SER A 287 0.19 -17.84 13.46
N ILE A 288 -0.65 -16.89 13.04
CA ILE A 288 -0.68 -16.37 11.66
C ILE A 288 0.69 -15.83 11.23
N SER A 289 1.47 -15.28 12.17
CA SER A 289 2.80 -14.74 11.88
C SER A 289 3.79 -15.84 11.47
N GLY A 290 3.65 -17.04 12.05
CA GLY A 290 4.49 -18.22 11.83
C GLY A 290 4.00 -19.22 10.80
N ASP A 291 2.68 -19.35 10.65
CA ASP A 291 2.02 -20.22 9.69
C ASP A 291 0.64 -19.65 9.32
N ALA A 292 0.46 -19.31 8.05
CA ALA A 292 -0.81 -18.84 7.53
C ALA A 292 -1.96 -19.86 7.70
N ASP A 293 -1.65 -21.15 7.92
CA ASP A 293 -2.61 -22.25 8.14
C ASP A 293 -2.97 -22.49 9.62
N ALA A 294 -2.43 -21.69 10.55
CA ALA A 294 -2.58 -21.92 11.98
C ALA A 294 -4.03 -21.88 12.52
N LYS A 295 -4.98 -21.31 11.77
CA LYS A 295 -6.40 -21.27 12.15
C LYS A 295 -7.30 -21.61 10.96
N ALA A 296 -7.93 -22.78 11.01
CA ALA A 296 -8.97 -23.17 10.06
C ALA A 296 -10.15 -22.18 10.14
N GLY A 297 -10.68 -21.75 8.98
CA GLY A 297 -11.88 -20.90 8.90
C GLY A 297 -11.64 -19.39 8.78
N ILE A 298 -10.38 -18.91 8.83
CA ILE A 298 -10.06 -17.48 8.63
C ILE A 298 -10.64 -16.95 7.31
N GLU A 299 -10.53 -17.69 6.22
CA GLU A 299 -10.98 -17.25 4.90
C GLU A 299 -12.48 -16.91 4.87
N VAL A 300 -13.30 -17.65 5.61
CA VAL A 300 -14.74 -17.42 5.71
C VAL A 300 -15.03 -16.12 6.46
N VAL A 301 -14.31 -15.88 7.55
CA VAL A 301 -14.46 -14.67 8.37
C VAL A 301 -13.94 -13.44 7.60
N GLN A 302 -12.81 -13.57 6.90
CA GLN A 302 -12.26 -12.55 6.01
C GLN A 302 -13.24 -12.21 4.88
N GLN A 303 -13.79 -13.22 4.23
CA GLN A 303 -14.83 -13.06 3.21
C GLN A 303 -16.06 -12.32 3.77
N ALA A 304 -16.51 -12.67 4.98
CA ALA A 304 -17.65 -12.02 5.63
C ALA A 304 -17.36 -10.54 5.95
N ALA A 305 -16.14 -10.22 6.39
CA ALA A 305 -15.71 -8.85 6.67
C ALA A 305 -15.79 -7.97 5.40
N VAL A 306 -15.23 -8.46 4.29
CA VAL A 306 -15.22 -7.71 3.01
C VAL A 306 -16.64 -7.61 2.43
N ASN A 307 -17.45 -8.68 2.46
CA ASN A 307 -18.85 -8.58 2.01
C ASN A 307 -19.66 -7.58 2.82
N SER A 308 -19.45 -7.53 4.15
CA SER A 308 -20.10 -6.55 5.01
C SER A 308 -19.66 -5.12 4.67
N HIS A 309 -18.37 -4.92 4.35
CA HIS A 309 -17.86 -3.64 3.86
C HIS A 309 -18.50 -3.23 2.54
N LEU A 310 -18.46 -4.10 1.51
CA LEU A 310 -19.05 -3.84 0.19
C LEU A 310 -20.53 -3.44 0.30
N GLN A 311 -21.28 -4.12 1.18
CA GLN A 311 -22.68 -3.78 1.46
C GLN A 311 -22.84 -2.38 2.05
N ARG A 312 -22.03 -2.00 3.05
CA ARG A 312 -22.11 -0.69 3.72
C ARG A 312 -21.80 0.47 2.78
N ILE A 313 -20.83 0.28 1.87
CA ILE A 313 -20.45 1.30 0.88
C ILE A 313 -21.26 1.23 -0.42
N GLY A 314 -22.22 0.30 -0.51
CA GLY A 314 -23.14 0.20 -1.65
C GLY A 314 -22.52 -0.31 -2.95
N LEU A 315 -21.42 -1.08 -2.88
CA LEU A 315 -20.81 -1.68 -4.07
C LEU A 315 -21.46 -3.02 -4.41
N ALA A 316 -21.93 -3.14 -5.65
CA ALA A 316 -22.61 -4.32 -6.16
C ALA A 316 -21.62 -5.43 -6.56
N ALA A 317 -20.94 -6.00 -5.58
CA ALA A 317 -20.02 -7.12 -5.73
C ALA A 317 -20.13 -8.11 -4.57
N LYS A 318 -19.56 -9.29 -4.76
CA LYS A 318 -19.41 -10.31 -3.74
C LYS A 318 -17.92 -10.64 -3.59
N ALA A 319 -17.45 -10.64 -2.35
CA ALA A 319 -16.13 -11.14 -1.99
C ALA A 319 -16.15 -12.67 -1.89
N GLU A 320 -15.12 -13.31 -2.43
CA GLU A 320 -14.88 -14.75 -2.40
C GLU A 320 -13.39 -15.04 -2.17
N PRO A 321 -13.02 -16.19 -1.57
CA PRO A 321 -11.61 -16.55 -1.40
C PRO A 321 -10.86 -16.58 -2.75
N GLY A 322 -9.62 -16.08 -2.74
CA GLY A 322 -8.75 -15.97 -3.91
C GLY A 322 -7.87 -17.20 -4.15
N LEU A 323 -7.03 -17.14 -5.20
CA LEU A 323 -6.06 -18.20 -5.55
C LEU A 323 -4.84 -18.26 -4.61
N GLY A 324 -4.79 -17.44 -3.57
CA GLY A 324 -3.74 -17.40 -2.56
C GLY A 324 -4.30 -17.27 -1.15
N LYS A 325 -3.51 -17.67 -0.15
CA LYS A 325 -3.90 -17.57 1.27
C LYS A 325 -4.17 -16.12 1.64
N HIS A 326 -5.25 -15.89 2.39
CA HIS A 326 -5.66 -14.56 2.85
C HIS A 326 -5.86 -13.55 1.70
N ARG A 327 -6.22 -14.03 0.50
CA ARG A 327 -6.60 -13.20 -0.66
C ARG A 327 -8.11 -13.24 -0.86
N ILE A 328 -8.67 -12.10 -1.23
CA ILE A 328 -10.08 -11.94 -1.56
C ILE A 328 -10.20 -11.50 -3.02
N ASN A 329 -11.03 -12.23 -3.75
CA ASN A 329 -11.50 -11.86 -5.06
C ASN A 329 -12.80 -11.07 -4.94
N ILE A 330 -12.87 -9.92 -5.61
CA ILE A 330 -14.08 -9.12 -5.72
C ILE A 330 -14.75 -9.46 -7.06
N ASN A 331 -15.90 -10.13 -6.99
CA ASN A 331 -16.67 -10.55 -8.15
C ASN A 331 -17.91 -9.65 -8.30
N PRO A 332 -17.99 -8.82 -9.36
CA PRO A 332 -19.15 -7.95 -9.58
C PRO A 332 -20.44 -8.76 -9.66
N LEU A 333 -21.56 -8.27 -9.11
CA LEU A 333 -22.86 -8.94 -9.21
C LEU A 333 -23.42 -8.90 -10.65
N PRO A 334 -24.31 -9.84 -11.02
CA PRO A 334 -24.98 -9.79 -12.32
C PRO A 334 -25.77 -8.50 -12.49
N ARG A 335 -25.81 -8.00 -13.74
CA ARG A 335 -26.54 -6.77 -14.10
C ARG A 335 -27.46 -7.03 -15.27
N ASN A 336 -28.56 -6.28 -15.32
CA ASN A 336 -29.53 -6.31 -16.41
C ASN A 336 -29.41 -5.07 -17.32
N ASN A 337 -28.90 -3.97 -16.79
CA ASN A 337 -28.59 -2.78 -17.57
C ASN A 337 -27.11 -2.80 -17.96
N HIS A 338 -26.85 -2.53 -19.23
CA HIS A 338 -25.53 -2.48 -19.82
C HIS A 338 -25.37 -1.12 -20.50
N PRO A 339 -24.47 -0.24 -20.01
CA PRO A 339 -24.08 0.95 -20.76
C PRO A 339 -23.40 0.54 -22.07
N LEU A 340 -23.51 1.38 -23.10
CA LEU A 340 -22.79 1.13 -24.36
C LEU A 340 -21.29 1.34 -24.13
N ILE A 341 -20.48 0.37 -24.53
CA ILE A 341 -19.01 0.46 -24.52
C ILE A 341 -18.51 0.65 -25.96
N SER A 342 -17.68 1.66 -26.18
CA SER A 342 -16.97 1.85 -27.45
C SER A 342 -15.58 1.25 -27.37
N LEU A 343 -15.31 0.23 -28.18
CA LEU A 343 -13.98 -0.34 -28.36
C LEU A 343 -13.23 0.48 -29.41
N ILE A 344 -12.22 1.22 -28.96
CA ILE A 344 -11.46 2.15 -29.80
C ILE A 344 -10.08 1.57 -30.09
N ILE A 345 -9.80 1.38 -31.37
CA ILE A 345 -8.56 0.78 -31.87
C ILE A 345 -7.90 1.75 -32.84
N ALA A 346 -6.62 2.03 -32.65
CA ALA A 346 -5.81 2.84 -33.55
C ALA A 346 -4.75 1.96 -34.21
N ALA A 347 -4.77 1.88 -35.54
CA ALA A 347 -3.96 0.95 -36.31
C ALA A 347 -3.39 1.65 -37.55
N PRO A 348 -2.17 2.24 -37.48
CA PRO A 348 -1.60 2.99 -38.60
C PRO A 348 -1.45 2.14 -39.87
N ASN A 349 -1.12 0.86 -39.70
CA ASN A 349 -1.01 -0.12 -40.76
C ASN A 349 -1.98 -1.27 -40.49
N LEU A 350 -3.07 -1.36 -41.25
CA LEU A 350 -3.95 -2.51 -41.16
C LEU A 350 -3.31 -3.73 -41.82
N SER A 351 -3.29 -4.84 -41.10
CA SER A 351 -3.06 -6.15 -41.69
C SER A 351 -4.38 -6.73 -42.21
N GLU A 352 -4.32 -7.62 -43.20
CA GLU A 352 -5.47 -8.38 -43.70
C GLU A 352 -6.15 -9.22 -42.60
N ASN A 353 -5.47 -9.44 -41.46
CA ASN A 353 -5.98 -10.23 -40.33
C ASN A 353 -6.80 -9.42 -39.33
N ILE A 354 -6.94 -8.09 -39.50
CA ILE A 354 -7.65 -7.24 -38.53
C ILE A 354 -9.14 -7.61 -38.41
N ASP A 355 -9.76 -8.06 -39.50
CA ASP A 355 -11.16 -8.51 -39.49
C ASP A 355 -11.34 -9.73 -38.60
N LYS A 356 -10.49 -10.75 -38.77
CA LYS A 356 -10.50 -11.95 -37.94
C LYS A 356 -10.18 -11.64 -36.48
N TRP A 357 -9.23 -10.74 -36.24
CA TRP A 357 -8.90 -10.29 -34.89
C TRP A 357 -10.08 -9.58 -34.21
N SER A 358 -10.76 -8.66 -34.92
CA SER A 358 -11.94 -7.96 -34.39
C SER A 358 -13.11 -8.90 -34.09
N GLN A 359 -13.30 -9.95 -34.92
CA GLN A 359 -14.30 -10.98 -34.68
C GLN A 359 -13.97 -11.79 -33.43
N ASN A 360 -12.72 -12.22 -33.28
CA ASN A 360 -12.28 -12.96 -32.09
C ASN A 360 -12.42 -12.13 -30.81
N LEU A 361 -12.07 -10.84 -30.86
CA LEU A 361 -12.23 -9.90 -29.75
C LEU A 361 -13.69 -9.83 -29.28
N LEU A 362 -14.62 -9.80 -30.23
CA LEU A 362 -16.06 -9.72 -29.94
C LEU A 362 -16.68 -11.07 -29.57
N SER A 363 -16.21 -12.19 -30.13
CA SER A 363 -16.82 -13.51 -29.93
C SER A 363 -16.56 -14.09 -28.54
N VAL A 364 -15.44 -13.74 -27.91
CA VAL A 364 -15.09 -14.21 -26.57
C VAL A 364 -15.85 -13.43 -25.49
N SER A 365 -16.23 -12.19 -25.75
CA SER A 365 -16.88 -11.37 -24.74
C SER A 365 -18.35 -11.73 -24.50
N THR A 366 -18.72 -11.85 -23.22
CA THR A 366 -20.11 -11.96 -22.77
C THR A 366 -20.86 -10.61 -22.72
N TYR A 367 -20.18 -9.48 -22.95
CA TYR A 367 -20.81 -8.16 -22.82
C TYR A 367 -21.69 -7.85 -24.05
N PRO A 368 -22.98 -7.53 -23.87
CA PRO A 368 -23.93 -7.52 -24.98
C PRO A 368 -23.98 -6.21 -25.79
N LYS A 369 -23.39 -5.11 -25.30
CA LYS A 369 -23.53 -3.78 -25.92
C LYS A 369 -22.18 -3.13 -26.20
N ASN A 370 -21.61 -3.50 -27.35
CA ASN A 370 -20.37 -2.92 -27.86
C ASN A 370 -20.62 -2.23 -29.20
N GLU A 371 -19.90 -1.12 -29.43
CA GLU A 371 -19.58 -0.65 -30.77
C GLU A 371 -18.06 -0.73 -30.96
N VAL A 372 -17.60 -0.93 -32.19
CA VAL A 372 -16.17 -0.97 -32.51
C VAL A 372 -15.83 0.17 -33.45
N ILE A 373 -14.85 0.98 -33.07
CA ILE A 373 -14.35 2.10 -33.86
C ILE A 373 -12.87 1.89 -34.10
N LEU A 374 -12.51 1.72 -35.36
CA LEU A 374 -11.14 1.56 -35.79
C LEU A 374 -10.69 2.81 -36.54
N VAL A 375 -9.52 3.34 -36.17
CA VAL A 375 -8.90 4.48 -36.85
C VAL A 375 -7.62 4.02 -37.51
N GLY A 376 -7.59 4.09 -38.84
CA GLY A 376 -6.39 3.79 -39.64
C GLY A 376 -5.77 5.03 -40.27
N GLY A 377 -4.65 4.81 -40.96
CA GLY A 377 -4.01 5.83 -41.80
C GLY A 377 -4.77 6.11 -43.10
N GLU A 378 -4.14 6.81 -44.04
CA GLU A 378 -4.75 7.05 -45.36
C GLU A 378 -4.96 5.73 -46.12
N LYS A 379 -6.15 5.56 -46.75
CA LYS A 379 -6.57 4.39 -47.56
C LYS A 379 -6.99 3.12 -46.79
N THR A 380 -7.46 3.27 -45.55
CA THR A 380 -7.90 2.17 -44.66
C THR A 380 -9.28 1.57 -45.03
N GLU A 381 -10.14 2.35 -45.70
CA GLU A 381 -11.56 2.03 -45.96
C GLU A 381 -11.82 0.75 -46.77
N ASN A 382 -10.83 0.23 -47.51
CA ASN A 382 -11.03 -0.90 -48.43
C ASN A 382 -10.72 -2.29 -47.84
N ILE A 383 -10.27 -2.37 -46.58
CA ILE A 383 -9.75 -3.63 -46.00
C ILE A 383 -10.75 -4.32 -45.06
N ILE A 384 -11.58 -3.56 -44.35
CA ILE A 384 -12.50 -4.10 -43.33
C ILE A 384 -13.88 -4.29 -43.93
N GLN A 385 -14.33 -5.54 -44.04
CA GLN A 385 -15.65 -5.87 -44.60
C GLN A 385 -16.75 -5.97 -43.54
N ASN A 386 -16.37 -5.96 -42.26
CA ASN A 386 -17.31 -6.11 -41.16
C ASN A 386 -18.12 -4.83 -40.92
N SER A 387 -19.40 -4.85 -41.31
CA SER A 387 -20.32 -3.72 -41.10
C SER A 387 -20.55 -3.32 -39.64
N ALA A 388 -20.20 -4.17 -38.67
CA ALA A 388 -20.26 -3.84 -37.24
C ALA A 388 -19.08 -2.95 -36.77
N VAL A 389 -18.04 -2.79 -37.60
CA VAL A 389 -16.87 -1.98 -37.29
C VAL A 389 -16.95 -0.66 -38.05
N LYS A 390 -16.97 0.45 -37.31
CA LYS A 390 -16.89 1.79 -37.88
C LYS A 390 -15.44 2.16 -38.13
N VAL A 391 -15.08 2.33 -39.40
CA VAL A 391 -13.71 2.71 -39.80
C VAL A 391 -13.62 4.22 -40.02
N LEU A 392 -12.61 4.85 -39.42
CA LEU A 392 -12.26 6.24 -39.60
C LEU A 392 -10.85 6.36 -40.20
N ASN A 393 -10.64 7.35 -41.05
CA ASN A 393 -9.33 7.70 -41.58
C ASN A 393 -8.76 8.90 -40.83
N LEU A 394 -7.52 8.78 -40.36
CA LEU A 394 -6.78 9.92 -39.84
C LEU A 394 -6.04 10.64 -40.98
N SER A 395 -6.29 11.94 -41.14
CA SER A 395 -5.62 12.77 -42.15
C SER A 395 -4.20 13.17 -41.73
N GLY A 396 -3.25 13.09 -42.67
CA GLY A 396 -1.86 13.48 -42.47
C GLY A 396 -1.02 12.45 -41.72
N GLN A 397 0.06 12.88 -41.07
CA GLN A 397 0.92 11.99 -40.29
C GLN A 397 0.13 11.33 -39.16
N PHE A 398 0.28 10.02 -39.03
CA PHE A 398 -0.41 9.25 -38.00
C PHE A 398 0.11 9.61 -36.61
N ASN A 399 -0.81 9.85 -35.69
CA ASN A 399 -0.54 10.17 -34.29
C ASN A 399 -1.62 9.45 -33.47
N TYR A 400 -1.21 8.62 -32.51
CA TYR A 400 -2.13 7.76 -31.77
C TYR A 400 -3.11 8.60 -30.93
N SER A 401 -2.63 9.63 -30.24
CA SER A 401 -3.47 10.53 -29.45
C SER A 401 -4.57 11.18 -30.30
N ARG A 402 -4.23 11.68 -31.50
CA ARG A 402 -5.19 12.24 -32.47
C ARG A 402 -6.20 11.19 -32.94
N ALA A 403 -5.74 9.98 -33.24
CA ALA A 403 -6.61 8.88 -33.65
C ALA A 403 -7.64 8.56 -32.56
N TYR A 404 -7.19 8.41 -31.31
CA TYR A 404 -8.07 8.13 -30.19
C TYR A 404 -9.07 9.25 -29.90
N ASN A 405 -8.63 10.51 -29.94
CA ASN A 405 -9.52 11.66 -29.78
C ASN A 405 -10.57 11.74 -30.90
N LEU A 406 -10.19 11.46 -32.14
CA LEU A 406 -11.11 11.40 -33.27
C LEU A 406 -12.17 10.32 -33.07
N ALA A 407 -11.77 9.10 -32.69
CA ALA A 407 -12.70 8.02 -32.40
C ALA A 407 -13.66 8.39 -31.28
N ALA A 408 -13.15 8.86 -30.14
CA ALA A 408 -13.94 9.23 -28.97
C ALA A 408 -14.99 10.30 -29.27
N LYS A 409 -14.68 11.28 -30.13
CA LYS A 409 -15.63 12.31 -30.61
C LYS A 409 -16.80 11.73 -31.40
N THR A 410 -16.60 10.63 -32.11
CA THR A 410 -17.64 10.01 -32.95
C THR A 410 -18.31 8.80 -32.32
N ALA A 411 -17.79 8.34 -31.18
CA ALA A 411 -18.32 7.27 -30.38
C ALA A 411 -19.65 7.65 -29.75
N GLN A 412 -20.49 6.67 -29.47
CA GLN A 412 -21.78 6.80 -28.78
C GLN A 412 -21.75 6.20 -27.38
N GLY A 413 -20.74 5.36 -27.07
CA GLY A 413 -20.60 4.71 -25.77
C GLY A 413 -20.43 5.67 -24.61
N GLU A 414 -20.90 5.23 -23.45
CA GLU A 414 -20.73 5.90 -22.16
C GLU A 414 -19.33 5.62 -21.58
N TYR A 415 -18.71 4.51 -22.01
CA TYR A 415 -17.36 4.10 -21.65
C TYR A 415 -16.55 3.81 -22.90
N PHE A 416 -15.27 4.17 -22.86
CA PHE A 416 -14.30 3.86 -23.91
C PHE A 416 -13.35 2.78 -23.39
N ILE A 417 -13.08 1.77 -24.20
CA ILE A 417 -11.93 0.88 -24.00
C ILE A 417 -10.97 1.12 -25.16
N PHE A 418 -9.78 1.61 -24.85
CA PHE A 418 -8.68 1.67 -25.80
C PHE A 418 -7.97 0.33 -25.84
N LEU A 419 -7.76 -0.18 -27.05
CA LEU A 419 -7.12 -1.46 -27.31
C LEU A 419 -6.03 -1.31 -28.38
N ASN A 420 -4.97 -2.08 -28.21
CA ASN A 420 -3.97 -2.26 -29.25
C ASN A 420 -4.36 -3.41 -30.19
N THR A 421 -3.93 -3.33 -31.45
CA THR A 421 -3.96 -4.47 -32.36
C THR A 421 -2.97 -5.52 -31.86
N ASN A 422 -3.31 -6.82 -31.92
CA ASN A 422 -2.52 -7.99 -31.42
C ASN A 422 -2.92 -8.55 -30.05
N LEU A 423 -4.05 -8.12 -29.47
CA LEU A 423 -4.53 -8.65 -28.19
C LEU A 423 -5.53 -9.81 -28.37
N GLU A 424 -5.37 -10.87 -27.62
CA GLU A 424 -6.33 -11.97 -27.51
C GLU A 424 -6.97 -11.93 -26.12
N VAL A 425 -8.30 -11.95 -26.06
CA VAL A 425 -9.03 -11.99 -24.79
C VAL A 425 -9.01 -13.40 -24.22
N VAL A 426 -8.64 -13.54 -22.95
CA VAL A 426 -8.59 -14.84 -22.27
C VAL A 426 -9.87 -15.11 -21.47
N THR A 427 -10.44 -14.08 -20.84
CA THR A 427 -11.61 -14.22 -19.96
C THR A 427 -12.87 -13.63 -20.59
N GLU A 428 -13.96 -14.40 -20.61
CA GLU A 428 -15.21 -13.98 -21.29
C GLU A 428 -15.91 -12.78 -20.61
N ASP A 429 -15.65 -12.55 -19.32
CA ASP A 429 -16.23 -11.48 -18.51
C ASP A 429 -15.27 -10.28 -18.29
N TRP A 430 -14.18 -10.19 -19.05
CA TRP A 430 -13.14 -9.16 -18.90
C TRP A 430 -13.70 -7.72 -18.86
N GLN A 431 -14.68 -7.38 -19.71
CA GLN A 431 -15.29 -6.05 -19.74
C GLN A 431 -16.10 -5.75 -18.49
N ARG A 432 -16.73 -6.76 -17.89
CA ARG A 432 -17.52 -6.61 -16.66
C ARG A 432 -16.63 -6.22 -15.49
N HIS A 433 -15.43 -6.80 -15.41
CA HIS A 433 -14.46 -6.45 -14.37
C HIS A 433 -13.90 -5.04 -14.56
N LEU A 434 -13.58 -4.62 -15.79
CA LEU A 434 -13.18 -3.24 -16.05
C LEU A 434 -14.30 -2.25 -15.70
N LEU A 435 -15.52 -2.53 -16.16
CA LEU A 435 -16.68 -1.67 -15.99
C LEU A 435 -17.07 -1.49 -14.51
N TYR A 436 -16.99 -2.56 -13.72
CA TYR A 436 -17.28 -2.50 -12.29
C TYR A 436 -16.48 -1.42 -11.55
N TYR A 437 -15.18 -1.29 -11.87
CA TYR A 437 -14.36 -0.23 -11.28
C TYR A 437 -14.60 1.11 -11.98
N ALA A 438 -14.75 1.15 -13.31
CA ALA A 438 -14.91 2.40 -14.06
C ALA A 438 -16.22 3.15 -13.76
N GLU A 439 -17.24 2.45 -13.26
CA GLU A 439 -18.51 3.04 -12.80
C GLU A 439 -18.39 3.78 -11.46
N GLN A 440 -17.35 3.50 -10.66
CA GLN A 440 -17.16 4.16 -9.38
C GLN A 440 -16.72 5.61 -9.63
N SER A 441 -17.42 6.56 -8.99
CA SER A 441 -17.33 7.99 -9.32
C SER A 441 -15.94 8.60 -9.14
N ASP A 442 -15.11 8.03 -8.26
CA ASP A 442 -13.76 8.47 -7.96
C ASP A 442 -12.68 7.69 -8.74
N ILE A 443 -13.06 6.72 -9.56
CA ILE A 443 -12.16 6.04 -10.49
C ILE A 443 -12.10 6.80 -11.81
N GLY A 444 -10.87 7.04 -12.28
CA GLY A 444 -10.55 7.75 -13.51
C GLY A 444 -10.42 6.81 -14.69
N ALA A 445 -9.61 5.77 -14.54
CA ALA A 445 -9.37 4.75 -15.56
C ALA A 445 -9.06 3.39 -14.91
N VAL A 446 -9.26 2.32 -15.69
CA VAL A 446 -9.08 0.93 -15.25
C VAL A 446 -8.33 0.15 -16.32
N GLY A 447 -7.36 -0.68 -15.93
CA GLY A 447 -6.64 -1.54 -16.85
C GLY A 447 -6.64 -3.00 -16.48
N GLY A 448 -6.54 -3.85 -17.50
CA GLY A 448 -6.39 -5.29 -17.35
C GLY A 448 -4.93 -5.75 -17.20
N LEU A 449 -4.79 -7.04 -16.90
CA LEU A 449 -3.53 -7.78 -16.93
C LEU A 449 -3.20 -8.16 -18.37
N LEU A 450 -2.02 -7.74 -18.83
CA LEU A 450 -1.47 -8.18 -20.12
C LEU A 450 -0.39 -9.21 -19.87
N ILE A 451 -0.45 -10.30 -20.62
CA ILE A 451 0.51 -11.39 -20.57
C ILE A 451 1.04 -11.70 -21.97
N PHE A 452 2.26 -12.21 -22.03
CA PHE A 452 2.80 -12.82 -23.25
C PHE A 452 2.17 -14.20 -23.49
N PRO A 453 2.30 -14.77 -24.70
CA PRO A 453 1.72 -16.07 -25.03
C PRO A 453 2.25 -17.25 -24.20
N ASP A 454 3.41 -17.08 -23.55
CA ASP A 454 4.01 -18.05 -22.63
C ASP A 454 3.47 -17.95 -21.19
N GLY A 455 2.52 -17.05 -20.94
CA GLY A 455 1.90 -16.84 -19.63
C GLY A 455 2.70 -15.94 -18.68
N ILE A 456 3.76 -15.29 -19.18
CA ILE A 456 4.55 -14.31 -18.43
C ILE A 456 3.85 -12.95 -18.45
N VAL A 457 3.87 -12.26 -17.32
CA VAL A 457 3.32 -10.90 -17.16
C VAL A 457 4.11 -9.92 -18.01
N GLU A 458 3.37 -9.18 -18.82
CA GLU A 458 3.87 -8.07 -19.60
C GLU A 458 3.59 -6.74 -18.87
N HIS A 459 2.33 -6.54 -18.45
CA HIS A 459 1.87 -5.31 -17.81
C HIS A 459 0.84 -5.62 -16.73
N ALA A 460 1.12 -5.17 -15.50
CA ALA A 460 0.21 -5.22 -14.36
C ALA A 460 0.07 -3.85 -13.67
N GLY A 461 0.16 -2.78 -14.46
CA GLY A 461 0.24 -1.39 -14.00
C GLY A 461 1.55 -0.71 -14.40
N ILE A 462 1.57 0.61 -14.29
CA ILE A 462 2.73 1.46 -14.58
C ILE A 462 3.17 2.17 -13.30
N VAL A 463 4.48 2.15 -13.04
CA VAL A 463 5.13 2.88 -11.94
C VAL A 463 5.87 4.12 -12.42
N LEU A 464 5.87 5.16 -11.59
CA LEU A 464 6.56 6.43 -11.82
C LEU A 464 7.83 6.54 -10.97
N GLY A 465 8.98 6.56 -11.63
CA GLY A 465 10.27 6.72 -11.01
C GLY A 465 10.84 8.12 -11.08
N LYS A 466 11.76 8.41 -10.15
CA LYS A 466 12.56 9.64 -10.18
C LYS A 466 13.33 9.76 -11.49
N SER A 467 13.55 10.99 -11.93
CA SER A 467 14.21 11.33 -13.20
C SER A 467 13.48 10.88 -14.47
N GLY A 468 12.16 10.62 -14.38
CA GLY A 468 11.31 10.34 -15.54
C GLY A 468 11.15 8.87 -15.91
N LYS A 469 11.72 7.94 -15.14
CA LYS A 469 11.54 6.53 -15.43
C LYS A 469 10.06 6.17 -15.32
N VAL A 470 9.54 5.52 -16.34
CA VAL A 470 8.19 4.97 -16.38
C VAL A 470 8.31 3.56 -16.90
N ASP A 471 7.83 2.58 -16.14
CA ASP A 471 7.95 1.18 -16.52
C ASP A 471 6.75 0.36 -16.05
N TYR A 472 6.62 -0.84 -16.60
CA TYR A 472 5.57 -1.79 -16.25
C TYR A 472 6.01 -2.60 -15.03
N VAL A 473 5.17 -2.64 -14.01
CA VAL A 473 5.48 -3.41 -12.80
C VAL A 473 5.18 -4.89 -12.97
N MET A 474 5.98 -5.73 -12.30
CA MET A 474 5.87 -7.20 -12.32
C MET A 474 6.07 -7.81 -13.72
N ARG A 475 6.65 -7.08 -14.67
CA ARG A 475 7.06 -7.66 -15.95
C ARG A 475 8.01 -8.83 -15.69
N GLY A 476 7.80 -9.96 -16.36
CA GLY A 476 8.63 -11.16 -16.18
C GLY A 476 8.12 -12.14 -15.11
N PHE A 477 7.12 -11.76 -14.31
CA PHE A 477 6.51 -12.67 -13.35
C PHE A 477 5.62 -13.71 -14.06
N PRO A 478 5.48 -14.94 -13.55
CA PRO A 478 4.40 -15.83 -13.97
C PRO A 478 3.03 -15.21 -13.65
N SER A 479 2.07 -15.29 -14.57
CA SER A 479 0.72 -14.73 -14.38
C SER A 479 -0.09 -15.37 -13.24
N ASN A 480 0.30 -16.56 -12.78
CA ASN A 480 -0.29 -17.23 -11.62
C ASN A 480 0.46 -16.97 -10.29
N HIS A 481 1.49 -16.13 -10.30
CA HIS A 481 2.21 -15.73 -9.10
C HIS A 481 1.34 -14.79 -8.25
N ASP A 482 1.52 -14.79 -6.93
CA ASP A 482 0.82 -13.88 -6.01
C ASP A 482 1.24 -12.40 -6.25
N GLY A 483 2.41 -12.21 -6.84
CA GLY A 483 3.11 -10.92 -6.92
C GLY A 483 3.80 -10.59 -5.60
N TYR A 484 4.02 -9.31 -5.35
CA TYR A 484 4.47 -8.83 -4.05
C TYR A 484 3.27 -8.66 -3.14
N ALA A 485 3.13 -9.53 -2.13
CA ALA A 485 2.04 -9.51 -1.15
C ALA A 485 0.62 -9.46 -1.75
N GLY A 486 0.37 -10.14 -2.87
CA GLY A 486 -0.93 -10.16 -3.53
C GLY A 486 -1.12 -9.10 -4.63
N SER A 487 -0.10 -8.27 -4.92
CA SER A 487 -0.19 -7.17 -5.89
C SER A 487 -0.53 -7.60 -7.32
N LEU A 488 -0.36 -8.89 -7.66
CA LEU A 488 -0.70 -9.45 -8.98
C LEU A 488 -2.06 -10.13 -9.02
N VAL A 489 -2.62 -10.52 -7.87
CA VAL A 489 -3.89 -11.27 -7.79
C VAL A 489 -5.04 -10.46 -7.20
N CYS A 490 -4.75 -9.33 -6.55
CA CYS A 490 -5.74 -8.37 -6.08
C CYS A 490 -5.81 -7.14 -6.99
N ALA A 491 -7.01 -6.60 -7.20
CA ALA A 491 -7.14 -5.28 -7.81
C ALA A 491 -6.51 -4.23 -6.91
N ARG A 492 -5.88 -3.20 -7.49
CA ARG A 492 -5.16 -2.18 -6.73
C ARG A 492 -5.05 -0.89 -7.49
N GLU A 493 -4.82 0.17 -6.75
CA GLU A 493 -4.45 1.44 -7.33
C GLU A 493 -3.04 1.39 -7.93
N VAL A 494 -2.88 2.09 -9.04
CA VAL A 494 -1.62 2.28 -9.76
C VAL A 494 -1.52 3.74 -10.18
N SER A 495 -0.32 4.17 -10.55
CA SER A 495 -0.13 5.53 -11.04
C SER A 495 -0.66 5.75 -12.45
N ALA A 496 -0.51 4.74 -13.30
CA ALA A 496 -1.01 4.73 -14.66
C ALA A 496 -1.25 3.30 -15.16
N ILE A 497 -1.97 3.21 -16.28
CA ILE A 497 -2.30 1.97 -16.99
C ILE A 497 -1.97 2.18 -18.47
N SER A 498 -1.47 1.14 -19.13
CA SER A 498 -1.22 1.16 -20.58
C SER A 498 -2.51 1.30 -21.39
N ARG A 499 -2.46 2.12 -22.44
CA ARG A 499 -3.51 2.19 -23.48
C ARG A 499 -3.78 0.87 -24.20
N ASP A 500 -2.90 -0.12 -24.06
CA ASP A 500 -3.09 -1.44 -24.65
C ASP A 500 -4.39 -2.09 -24.13
N CYS A 501 -4.79 -1.84 -22.88
CA CYS A 501 -6.12 -2.17 -22.38
C CYS A 501 -6.51 -1.19 -21.27
N LEU A 502 -7.16 -0.09 -21.66
CA LEU A 502 -7.55 0.99 -20.75
C LEU A 502 -9.03 1.31 -20.93
N MET A 503 -9.83 1.16 -19.88
CA MET A 503 -11.19 1.65 -19.80
C MET A 503 -11.26 3.01 -19.11
N VAL A 504 -12.04 3.94 -19.65
CA VAL A 504 -12.34 5.25 -19.06
C VAL A 504 -13.78 5.65 -19.38
N SER A 505 -14.47 6.31 -18.45
CA SER A 505 -15.79 6.86 -18.75
C SER A 505 -15.67 8.04 -19.71
N ARG A 506 -16.66 8.23 -20.59
CA ARG A 506 -16.74 9.40 -21.47
C ARG A 506 -16.62 10.69 -20.67
N GLN A 507 -17.33 10.78 -19.55
CA GLN A 507 -17.32 11.96 -18.67
C GLN A 507 -15.91 12.28 -18.19
N ASN A 508 -15.16 11.29 -17.68
CA ASN A 508 -13.78 11.50 -17.24
C ASN A 508 -12.87 11.86 -18.41
N PHE A 509 -13.02 11.22 -19.57
CA PHE A 509 -12.22 11.50 -20.76
C PHE A 509 -12.42 12.92 -21.28
N GLU A 510 -13.68 13.38 -21.36
CA GLU A 510 -14.04 14.73 -21.78
C GLU A 510 -13.60 15.78 -20.74
N MET A 511 -13.73 15.49 -19.44
CA MET A 511 -13.29 16.35 -18.33
C MET A 511 -11.81 16.76 -18.45
N ILE A 512 -10.94 15.82 -18.85
CA ILE A 512 -9.50 16.08 -18.99
C ILE A 512 -9.07 16.47 -20.42
N GLY A 513 -10.02 16.64 -21.35
CA GLY A 513 -9.76 17.01 -22.74
C GLY A 513 -9.16 15.89 -23.60
N GLY A 514 -9.31 14.62 -23.19
CA GLY A 514 -8.82 13.45 -23.93
C GLY A 514 -7.30 13.27 -23.89
N PHE A 515 -6.76 12.56 -24.89
CA PHE A 515 -5.32 12.37 -25.04
C PHE A 515 -4.65 13.68 -25.49
N ASN A 516 -3.45 13.95 -24.98
CA ASN A 516 -2.68 15.11 -25.42
C ASN A 516 -2.04 14.80 -26.79
N GLU A 517 -2.51 15.49 -27.83
CA GLU A 517 -2.11 15.27 -29.23
C GLU A 517 -0.64 15.62 -29.52
N HIS A 518 0.07 16.25 -28.59
CA HIS A 518 1.52 16.44 -28.70
C HIS A 518 2.32 15.16 -28.46
N PHE A 519 1.77 14.18 -27.75
CA PHE A 519 2.35 12.84 -27.67
C PHE A 519 1.99 12.06 -28.93
N PHE A 520 3.01 11.60 -29.67
CA PHE A 520 2.81 10.93 -30.95
C PHE A 520 2.58 9.43 -30.79
N SER A 521 3.36 8.77 -29.94
CA SER A 521 3.37 7.31 -29.80
C SER A 521 3.44 6.79 -28.37
N ASP A 522 4.22 7.44 -27.51
CA ASP A 522 4.56 6.96 -26.17
C ASP A 522 4.01 7.90 -25.09
N TYR A 523 3.86 7.39 -23.86
CA TYR A 523 3.50 8.13 -22.63
C TYR A 523 2.17 8.89 -22.63
N GLN A 524 1.41 8.90 -23.73
CA GLN A 524 0.10 9.53 -23.83
C GLN A 524 -0.94 8.98 -22.82
N ASP A 525 -0.82 7.70 -22.47
CA ASP A 525 -1.62 7.01 -21.44
C ASP A 525 -1.20 7.37 -20.02
N VAL A 526 0.10 7.52 -19.78
CA VAL A 526 0.65 8.06 -18.53
C VAL A 526 0.17 9.49 -18.32
N ASP A 527 0.26 10.34 -19.35
CA ASP A 527 -0.27 11.70 -19.32
C ASP A 527 -1.78 11.72 -19.01
N LEU A 528 -2.56 10.88 -19.69
CA LEU A 528 -4.00 10.73 -19.46
C LEU A 528 -4.28 10.37 -17.99
N CYS A 529 -3.61 9.36 -17.46
CA CYS A 529 -3.75 8.90 -16.08
C CYS A 529 -3.35 9.99 -15.06
N LEU A 530 -2.25 10.70 -15.31
CA LEU A 530 -1.80 11.79 -14.45
C LEU A 530 -2.77 12.98 -14.46
N LYS A 531 -3.37 13.32 -15.61
CA LYS A 531 -4.43 14.35 -15.67
C LYS A 531 -5.68 13.92 -14.89
N LEU A 532 -6.07 12.65 -14.95
CA LEU A 532 -7.16 12.12 -14.14
C LEU A 532 -6.85 12.21 -12.65
N ARG A 533 -5.64 11.78 -12.24
CA ARG A 533 -5.18 11.88 -10.84
C ARG A 533 -5.13 13.31 -10.32
N LYS A 534 -4.68 14.26 -11.15
CA LYS A 534 -4.73 15.69 -10.83
C LYS A 534 -6.13 16.18 -10.48
N ASN A 535 -7.17 15.55 -11.03
CA ASN A 535 -8.57 15.82 -10.74
C ASN A 535 -9.15 14.92 -9.64
N GLY A 536 -8.30 14.35 -8.77
CA GLY A 536 -8.72 13.54 -7.63
C GLY A 536 -9.22 12.14 -7.99
N LYS A 537 -8.96 11.65 -9.22
CA LYS A 537 -9.39 10.32 -9.65
C LYS A 537 -8.31 9.27 -9.37
N ARG A 538 -8.72 8.09 -8.89
CA ARG A 538 -7.84 6.92 -8.74
C ARG A 538 -7.73 6.16 -10.07
N ILE A 539 -6.60 5.50 -10.31
CA ILE A 539 -6.41 4.61 -11.46
C ILE A 539 -6.25 3.20 -10.94
N VAL A 540 -6.97 2.24 -11.51
CA VAL A 540 -7.05 0.87 -10.97
C VAL A 540 -6.52 -0.14 -11.97
N PHE A 541 -5.68 -1.04 -11.49
CA PHE A 541 -5.35 -2.29 -12.15
C PHE A 541 -6.29 -3.39 -11.65
N THR A 542 -6.84 -4.21 -12.55
CA THR A 542 -7.57 -5.43 -12.19
C THR A 542 -6.93 -6.68 -12.82
N PRO A 543 -6.63 -7.71 -12.02
CA PRO A 543 -6.06 -8.97 -12.52
C PRO A 543 -7.11 -9.91 -13.12
N ARG A 544 -8.39 -9.50 -13.14
CA ARG A 544 -9.50 -10.32 -13.62
C ARG A 544 -9.77 -10.18 -15.13
N SER A 545 -9.34 -9.05 -15.71
CA SER A 545 -9.41 -8.80 -17.14
C SER A 545 -8.07 -9.15 -17.77
N VAL A 546 -7.95 -10.38 -18.29
CA VAL A 546 -6.67 -10.92 -18.79
C VAL A 546 -6.68 -10.97 -20.31
N LEU A 547 -5.66 -10.37 -20.93
CA LEU A 547 -5.46 -10.40 -22.37
C LEU A 547 -4.02 -10.84 -22.70
N ILE A 548 -3.87 -11.66 -23.74
CA ILE A 548 -2.58 -12.07 -24.29
C ILE A 548 -2.16 -11.08 -25.36
N ASN A 549 -0.94 -10.56 -25.29
CA ASN A 549 -0.35 -9.75 -26.34
C ASN A 549 0.59 -10.58 -27.20
N HIS A 550 0.26 -10.71 -28.49
CA HIS A 550 1.06 -11.48 -29.45
C HIS A 550 2.23 -10.70 -30.06
N GLN A 551 2.45 -9.45 -29.65
CA GLN A 551 3.58 -8.66 -30.13
C GLN A 551 4.90 -9.17 -29.54
N SER A 552 5.92 -9.38 -30.38
CA SER A 552 7.22 -9.89 -29.90
C SER A 552 7.96 -8.87 -29.02
N GLU A 553 8.56 -9.34 -27.91
CA GLU A 553 9.36 -8.52 -26.97
C GLU A 553 10.45 -7.68 -27.66
N LYS A 554 11.03 -8.20 -28.76
CA LYS A 554 12.08 -7.54 -29.54
C LYS A 554 11.66 -6.18 -30.11
N HIS A 555 10.36 -5.91 -30.23
CA HIS A 555 9.87 -4.61 -30.68
C HIS A 555 9.89 -3.53 -29.60
N ARG A 556 9.86 -3.89 -28.31
CA ARG A 556 9.87 -2.92 -27.19
C ARG A 556 11.24 -2.54 -26.67
N GLN A 557 12.28 -3.34 -26.94
CA GLN A 557 13.68 -2.98 -26.65
C GLN A 557 14.24 -1.85 -27.55
N ARG A 558 13.39 -1.15 -28.31
CA ARG A 558 13.79 -0.05 -29.18
C ARG A 558 13.44 1.28 -28.52
N ASN A 559 14.47 2.10 -28.32
CA ASN A 559 14.47 3.53 -28.02
C ASN A 559 13.08 4.17 -27.93
N TYR A 560 12.66 4.55 -26.73
CA TYR A 560 11.49 5.41 -26.50
C TYR A 560 11.58 6.66 -27.38
N ASP A 561 10.44 7.21 -27.80
CA ASP A 561 10.43 8.50 -28.48
C ASP A 561 10.96 9.58 -27.52
N VAL A 562 12.15 10.11 -27.83
CA VAL A 562 12.86 11.09 -27.00
C VAL A 562 12.05 12.38 -26.87
N VAL A 563 11.27 12.76 -27.88
CA VAL A 563 10.43 13.96 -27.85
C VAL A 563 9.27 13.75 -26.89
N ASP A 564 8.57 12.61 -27.00
CA ASP A 564 7.48 12.26 -26.07
C ASP A 564 8.02 12.15 -24.63
N TYR A 565 9.21 11.56 -24.43
CA TYR A 565 9.85 11.49 -23.12
C TYR A 565 10.15 12.87 -22.52
N MET A 566 10.76 13.76 -23.30
CA MET A 566 11.08 15.12 -22.84
C MET A 566 9.80 15.92 -22.56
N LEU A 567 8.75 15.71 -23.35
CA LEU A 567 7.44 16.32 -23.11
C LEU A 567 6.81 15.84 -21.80
N LEU A 568 6.91 14.53 -21.50
CA LEU A 568 6.43 13.97 -20.24
C LEU A 568 7.16 14.63 -19.06
N LEU A 569 8.50 14.72 -19.13
CA LEU A 569 9.30 15.37 -18.10
C LEU A 569 8.88 16.82 -17.91
N ASP A 570 8.85 17.62 -18.98
CA ASP A 570 8.48 19.04 -18.93
C ASP A 570 7.09 19.25 -18.29
N GLN A 571 6.12 18.42 -18.66
CA GLN A 571 4.74 18.61 -18.21
C GLN A 571 4.41 17.94 -16.86
N ARG A 572 5.17 16.92 -16.45
CA ARG A 572 4.79 16.02 -15.34
C ARG A 572 5.90 15.76 -14.33
N GLN A 573 7.04 16.47 -14.39
CA GLN A 573 8.18 16.30 -13.47
C GLN A 573 7.77 16.20 -12.00
N ILE A 574 6.84 17.05 -11.54
CA ILE A 574 6.41 17.07 -10.14
C ILE A 574 5.88 15.72 -9.64
N TYR A 575 5.19 14.96 -10.50
CA TYR A 575 4.69 13.63 -10.14
C TYR A 575 5.83 12.61 -10.03
N MET A 576 6.87 12.77 -10.85
CA MET A 576 8.06 11.91 -10.81
C MET A 576 8.94 12.21 -9.59
N ASP A 577 9.03 13.48 -9.20
CA ASP A 577 9.82 13.92 -8.05
C ASP A 577 9.21 13.47 -6.72
N LEU A 578 7.88 13.46 -6.63
CA LEU A 578 7.14 12.94 -5.48
C LEU A 578 7.29 11.42 -5.32
N GLY A 579 7.62 10.70 -6.41
CA GLY A 579 7.66 9.25 -6.44
C GLY A 579 6.27 8.62 -6.63
N ASP A 580 6.25 7.31 -6.84
CA ASP A 580 5.01 6.56 -6.99
C ASP A 580 4.42 6.19 -5.63
N PRO A 581 3.18 6.60 -5.31
CA PRO A 581 2.57 6.25 -4.02
C PRO A 581 2.29 4.76 -3.87
N TYR A 582 2.13 4.03 -4.97
CA TYR A 582 1.78 2.61 -4.96
C TYR A 582 3.00 1.70 -5.19
N TYR A 583 4.20 2.26 -5.15
CA TYR A 583 5.46 1.54 -5.22
C TYR A 583 6.42 2.09 -4.16
N ASN A 584 6.60 1.34 -3.07
CA ASN A 584 7.34 1.80 -1.90
C ASN A 584 8.75 2.30 -2.29
N LEU A 585 9.15 3.42 -1.71
CA LEU A 585 10.42 4.11 -2.02
C LEU A 585 11.68 3.29 -1.71
N ASN A 586 11.54 2.23 -0.92
CA ASN A 586 12.62 1.29 -0.61
C ASN A 586 12.86 0.24 -1.72
N PHE A 587 12.06 0.20 -2.78
CA PHE A 587 12.28 -0.66 -3.93
C PHE A 587 13.13 0.00 -5.01
N ASP A 588 13.88 -0.82 -5.74
CA ASP A 588 14.61 -0.42 -6.92
C ASP A 588 13.65 -0.23 -8.11
N ILE A 589 13.32 1.04 -8.32
CA ILE A 589 12.53 1.48 -9.46
C ILE A 589 13.16 1.11 -10.81
N GLN A 590 14.48 0.88 -10.87
CA GLN A 590 15.16 0.47 -12.10
C GLN A 590 14.78 -0.95 -12.51
N LEU A 591 14.37 -1.80 -11.57
CA LEU A 591 13.98 -3.17 -11.86
C LEU A 591 12.46 -3.34 -11.95
N SER A 592 11.68 -2.52 -11.21
CA SER A 592 10.20 -2.56 -11.22
C SER A 592 9.62 -3.95 -10.89
N ASP A 593 10.41 -4.78 -10.22
CA ASP A 593 10.15 -6.18 -9.86
C ASP A 593 10.08 -6.41 -8.35
N TYR A 594 10.08 -5.31 -7.57
CA TYR A 594 10.04 -5.28 -6.10
C TYR A 594 11.35 -5.75 -5.44
N THR A 595 12.46 -5.72 -6.19
CA THR A 595 13.79 -5.80 -5.59
C THR A 595 14.05 -4.59 -4.70
N VAL A 596 14.68 -4.80 -3.54
CA VAL A 596 15.02 -3.72 -2.60
C VAL A 596 16.15 -2.86 -3.18
N ALA A 597 16.02 -1.53 -3.09
CA ALA A 597 17.08 -0.60 -3.48
C ALA A 597 18.27 -0.73 -2.53
N LEU A 598 19.47 -0.94 -3.09
CA LEU A 598 20.73 -1.09 -2.34
C LEU A 598 21.34 0.24 -1.90
#